data_AF-A0A383D695-F1
#
_entry.id   AF-A0A383D695-F1
#
_cell.length_a   1.000
_cell.length_b   1.000
_cell.length_c   1.000
_cell.angle_alpha   90.00
_cell.angle_beta   90.00
_cell.angle_gamma   90.00
#
_symmetry.space_group_name_H-M   'P 1'
#
loop_
_entity.id
_entity.type
_entity.pdbx_description
1 polymer ?
#
loop_
_entity_poly.entity_id
_entity_poly.type
_entity_poly.pdbx_seq_one_letter_code
_entity_poly.pdbx_strand_id
1 'polypeptide(L)'
;QDGLVTVDVPADLAKDVGSNGNLASNKFYFNYDKTKPTVTISSDSGSYIESGPIPIQVKFNEVVTGFNSSGVSVTNGTFSAITGSDTLYSLSISPTQYGNVIVKILADAATDSAGNTSTVSNQLNIFYSTPSFVDPFNNLDRWKNTSGSQEAWIIDTYGYSGNSARSNVSGIGVGDTLKATFGLASDGKMSFYGKKSGTTELKFTLDGTVKATITSENWSKQTFNLDAGTHDFMFST
;
A
#
# COMPACT_ATOMS: atom_id res chain seq x y z
N GLN A 1 -24.40 -0.52 31.82
CA GLN A 1 -24.29 0.71 31.03
C GLN A 1 -23.26 1.56 31.74
N ASP A 2 -22.50 2.35 30.98
CA ASP A 2 -21.58 3.30 31.60
C ASP A 2 -22.38 4.48 32.13
N GLY A 3 -21.85 5.14 33.15
CA GLY A 3 -22.46 6.34 33.70
C GLY A 3 -22.18 6.55 35.18
N LEU A 4 -22.74 7.65 35.68
CA LEU A 4 -22.64 8.03 37.07
C LEU A 4 -23.44 7.08 37.94
N VAL A 5 -22.75 6.34 38.81
CA VAL A 5 -23.35 5.55 39.87
C VAL A 5 -23.39 6.42 41.12
N THR A 6 -24.57 6.55 41.73
CA THR A 6 -24.76 7.24 43.01
C THR A 6 -25.25 6.24 44.04
N VAL A 7 -24.69 6.33 45.24
CA VAL A 7 -25.07 5.53 46.40
C VAL A 7 -25.37 6.47 47.55
N ASP A 8 -26.61 6.40 48.04
CA ASP A 8 -27.06 7.09 49.24
C ASP A 8 -28.11 6.26 49.97
N VAL A 9 -28.26 6.55 51.26
CA VAL A 9 -29.32 5.99 52.10
C VAL A 9 -30.33 7.11 52.35
N PRO A 10 -31.53 7.04 51.73
CA PRO A 10 -32.61 7.96 52.00
C PRO A 10 -33.00 8.02 53.49
N ALA A 11 -33.65 9.12 53.87
CA ALA A 11 -34.23 9.23 55.20
C ALA A 11 -35.33 8.16 55.41
N ASP A 12 -35.57 7.80 56.67
CA ASP A 12 -36.65 6.93 57.12
C ASP A 12 -36.64 5.48 56.59
N LEU A 13 -35.52 4.99 56.07
CA LEU A 13 -35.37 3.58 55.63
C LEU A 13 -34.97 2.62 56.75
N ALA A 14 -34.25 3.11 57.75
CA ALA A 14 -33.89 2.37 58.96
C ALA A 14 -34.56 3.00 60.18
N LYS A 15 -35.00 2.16 61.12
CA LYS A 15 -35.66 2.59 62.36
C LYS A 15 -34.91 2.13 63.60
N ASP A 16 -34.88 2.97 64.63
CA ASP A 16 -34.40 2.58 65.96
C ASP A 16 -35.49 1.83 66.77
N VAL A 17 -35.16 1.45 68.01
CA VAL A 17 -36.09 0.76 68.93
C VAL A 17 -37.34 1.59 69.26
N GLY A 18 -37.26 2.91 69.13
CA GLY A 18 -38.36 3.85 69.32
C GLY A 18 -39.17 4.12 68.03
N SER A 19 -38.87 3.42 66.93
CA SER A 19 -39.44 3.66 65.59
C SER A 19 -39.09 5.01 64.95
N ASN A 20 -38.05 5.71 65.41
CA ASN A 20 -37.55 6.92 64.77
C ASN A 20 -36.76 6.55 63.50
N GLY A 21 -36.98 7.26 62.40
CA GLY A 21 -36.27 7.04 61.14
C GLY A 21 -34.85 7.64 61.12
N ASN A 22 -33.96 7.10 60.29
CA ASN A 22 -32.65 7.70 60.03
C ASN A 22 -32.77 9.00 59.23
N LEU A 23 -31.81 9.92 59.42
CA LEU A 23 -31.60 11.02 58.47
C LEU A 23 -30.97 10.48 57.18
N ALA A 24 -31.19 11.18 56.06
CA ALA A 24 -30.55 10.86 54.80
C ALA A 24 -29.02 10.93 54.93
N SER A 25 -28.30 9.98 54.31
CA SER A 25 -26.84 9.99 54.28
C SER A 25 -26.28 11.06 53.33
N ASN A 26 -24.97 11.26 53.38
CA ASN A 26 -24.25 11.87 52.26
C ASN A 26 -24.38 10.99 51.00
N LYS A 27 -24.25 11.61 49.82
CA LYS A 27 -24.18 10.90 48.55
C LYS A 27 -22.74 10.57 48.20
N PHE A 28 -22.49 9.31 47.85
CA PHE A 28 -21.25 8.88 47.21
C PHE A 28 -21.52 8.70 45.71
N TYR A 29 -20.62 9.16 44.85
CA TYR A 29 -20.75 8.98 43.42
C TYR A 29 -19.43 8.58 42.77
N PHE A 30 -19.51 7.74 41.75
CA PHE A 30 -18.38 7.36 40.89
C PHE A 30 -18.88 7.10 39.47
N ASN A 31 -18.01 7.29 38.48
CA ASN A 31 -18.32 6.90 37.11
C ASN A 31 -17.95 5.42 36.92
N TYR A 32 -18.95 4.62 36.55
CA TYR A 32 -18.72 3.26 36.09
C TYR A 32 -18.55 3.29 34.58
N ASP A 33 -17.44 2.75 34.09
CA ASP A 33 -17.14 2.64 32.67
C ASP A 33 -16.50 1.28 32.40
N LYS A 34 -17.13 0.51 31.51
CA LYS A 34 -16.63 -0.79 31.05
C LYS A 34 -16.45 -0.86 29.53
N THR A 35 -16.62 0.26 28.83
CA THR A 35 -16.54 0.28 27.37
C THR A 35 -15.08 0.34 26.96
N LYS A 36 -14.69 -0.54 26.05
CA LYS A 36 -13.32 -0.55 25.53
C LYS A 36 -13.14 0.55 24.48
N PRO A 37 -12.00 1.27 24.49
CA PRO A 37 -11.64 2.15 23.40
C PRO A 37 -11.57 1.39 22.08
N THR A 38 -12.14 1.97 21.02
CA THR A 38 -12.00 1.47 19.65
C THR A 38 -10.92 2.26 18.93
N VAL A 39 -10.20 1.58 18.02
CA VAL A 39 -9.11 2.18 17.25
C VAL A 39 -9.31 1.93 15.77
N THR A 40 -9.06 2.96 14.97
CA THR A 40 -9.07 2.89 13.50
C THR A 40 -7.74 3.39 12.98
N ILE A 41 -7.23 2.76 11.93
CA ILE A 41 -6.06 3.21 11.20
C ILE A 41 -6.40 3.58 9.77
N SER A 42 -5.77 4.64 9.28
CA SER A 42 -5.90 5.14 7.91
C SER A 42 -4.54 5.59 7.37
N SER A 43 -4.47 5.71 6.05
CA SER A 43 -3.33 6.28 5.34
C SER A 43 -3.83 7.16 4.21
N ASP A 44 -3.13 8.25 3.95
CA ASP A 44 -3.34 9.05 2.74
C ASP A 44 -2.67 8.41 1.51
N SER A 45 -1.85 7.37 1.70
CA SER A 45 -1.40 6.53 0.60
C SER A 45 -2.57 5.70 0.06
N GLY A 46 -2.64 5.57 -1.27
CA GLY A 46 -3.55 4.63 -1.91
C GLY A 46 -3.20 3.17 -1.58
N SER A 47 -3.88 2.23 -2.24
CA SER A 47 -3.59 0.79 -2.08
C SER A 47 -2.23 0.35 -2.68
N TYR A 48 -1.47 1.27 -3.26
CA TYR A 48 -0.21 1.05 -3.96
C TYR A 48 0.76 2.21 -3.75
N ILE A 49 2.05 1.91 -3.52
CA ILE A 49 3.13 2.88 -3.48
C ILE A 49 4.39 2.38 -4.20
N GLU A 50 5.16 3.31 -4.77
CA GLU A 50 6.38 3.02 -5.55
C GLU A 50 7.68 3.29 -4.79
N SER A 51 7.61 4.21 -3.83
CA SER A 51 8.75 4.65 -3.02
C SER A 51 8.26 5.44 -1.80
N GLY A 52 9.17 5.64 -0.85
CA GLY A 52 8.91 6.45 0.34
C GLY A 52 8.13 5.70 1.43
N PRO A 53 8.04 6.32 2.62
CA PRO A 53 7.31 5.75 3.74
C PRO A 53 5.79 5.97 3.59
N ILE A 54 5.01 5.03 4.10
CA ILE A 54 3.54 5.09 4.18
C ILE A 54 3.16 5.84 5.46
N PRO A 55 2.55 7.05 5.40
CA PRO A 55 2.04 7.72 6.59
C PRO A 55 0.82 6.98 7.13
N ILE A 56 0.79 6.72 8.43
CA ILE A 56 -0.31 6.05 9.13
C ILE A 56 -0.85 7.00 10.19
N GLN A 57 -2.16 7.23 10.15
CA GLN A 57 -2.90 7.89 11.22
C GLN A 57 -3.62 6.82 12.05
N VAL A 58 -3.46 6.89 13.36
CA VAL A 58 -4.15 6.04 14.33
C VAL A 58 -5.10 6.92 15.12
N LYS A 59 -6.39 6.55 15.13
CA LYS A 59 -7.44 7.30 15.80
C LYS A 59 -8.18 6.40 16.78
N PHE A 60 -8.14 6.77 18.05
CA PHE A 60 -9.00 6.20 19.08
C PHE A 60 -10.32 7.01 19.14
N ASN A 61 -11.42 6.37 19.54
CA ASN A 61 -12.71 7.06 19.75
C ASN A 61 -12.75 7.88 21.05
N GLU A 62 -11.77 7.70 21.93
CA GLU A 62 -11.64 8.38 23.21
C GLU A 62 -10.17 8.54 23.61
N VAL A 63 -9.91 9.32 24.65
CA VAL A 63 -8.57 9.60 25.16
C VAL A 63 -7.98 8.32 25.73
N VAL A 64 -6.80 7.94 25.23
CA VAL A 64 -6.06 6.77 25.72
C VAL A 64 -4.64 7.13 26.12
N THR A 65 -4.05 6.30 26.96
CA THR A 65 -2.65 6.35 27.40
C THR A 65 -1.97 5.01 27.16
N GLY A 66 -0.64 4.98 27.23
CA GLY A 66 0.16 3.76 27.13
C GLY A 66 0.38 3.21 25.71
N PHE A 67 -0.19 3.84 24.67
CA PHE A 67 0.04 3.42 23.29
C PHE A 67 1.51 3.58 22.89
N ASN A 68 2.15 2.46 22.57
CA ASN A 68 3.57 2.41 22.23
C ASN A 68 3.86 1.32 21.17
N SER A 69 5.14 1.12 20.87
CA SER A 69 5.63 0.19 19.84
C SER A 69 5.12 -1.25 19.98
N SER A 70 4.89 -1.74 21.19
CA SER A 70 4.40 -3.11 21.40
C SER A 70 2.97 -3.33 20.89
N GLY A 71 2.21 -2.24 20.71
CA GLY A 71 0.84 -2.27 20.19
C GLY A 71 0.73 -2.31 18.67
N VAL A 72 1.86 -2.22 17.94
CA VAL A 72 1.87 -2.13 16.48
C VAL A 72 2.40 -3.42 15.86
N SER A 73 1.62 -4.03 14.97
CA SER A 73 2.04 -5.14 14.12
C SER A 73 2.29 -4.65 12.70
N VAL A 74 3.48 -4.93 12.18
CA VAL A 74 3.87 -4.60 10.80
C VAL A 74 4.43 -5.85 10.12
N THR A 75 3.94 -6.15 8.93
CA THR A 75 4.54 -7.13 8.02
C THR A 75 5.15 -6.38 6.84
N ASN A 76 6.36 -6.80 6.44
CA ASN A 76 7.08 -6.25 5.30
C ASN A 76 7.40 -4.75 5.41
N GLY A 77 7.66 -4.27 6.62
CA GLY A 77 8.07 -2.90 6.86
C GLY A 77 8.55 -2.67 8.29
N THR A 78 9.19 -1.53 8.50
CA THR A 78 9.58 -1.02 9.82
C THR A 78 8.89 0.31 10.08
N PHE A 79 8.35 0.52 11.28
CA PHE A 79 7.68 1.77 11.61
C PHE A 79 8.61 2.79 12.28
N SER A 80 8.27 4.08 12.13
CA SER A 80 8.95 5.20 12.79
C SER A 80 8.63 5.28 14.28
N ALA A 81 9.21 6.25 14.99
CA ALA A 81 8.67 6.64 16.29
C ALA A 81 7.18 7.01 16.19
N ILE A 82 6.41 6.63 17.20
CA ILE A 82 5.01 7.05 17.35
C ILE A 82 5.00 8.45 17.96
N THR A 83 4.21 9.34 17.38
CA THR A 83 4.00 10.71 17.85
C THR A 83 2.50 10.98 18.03
N GLY A 84 2.15 12.03 18.77
CA GLY A 84 0.75 12.36 19.09
C GLY A 84 0.36 11.96 20.52
N SER A 85 -0.90 12.22 20.86
CA SER A 85 -1.47 12.02 22.19
C SER A 85 -3.00 11.91 22.14
N ASP A 86 -3.59 11.61 23.29
CA ASP A 86 -5.03 11.59 23.51
C ASP A 86 -5.73 10.61 22.57
N THR A 87 -6.38 11.11 21.52
CA THR A 87 -7.16 10.33 20.56
C THR A 87 -6.41 10.09 19.24
N LEU A 88 -5.31 10.80 18.98
CA LEU A 88 -4.70 10.87 17.66
C LEU A 88 -3.18 10.66 17.71
N TYR A 89 -2.73 9.63 16.99
CA TYR A 89 -1.33 9.28 16.88
C TYR A 89 -0.92 9.12 15.42
N SER A 90 0.36 9.36 15.16
CA SER A 90 0.97 9.31 13.84
C SER A 90 2.25 8.49 13.87
N LEU A 91 2.43 7.65 12.86
CA LEU A 91 3.65 6.90 12.57
C LEU A 91 3.78 6.73 11.06
N SER A 92 4.94 6.32 10.57
CA SER A 92 5.13 5.98 9.17
C SER A 92 5.77 4.60 9.04
N ILE A 93 5.45 3.89 7.96
CA ILE A 93 6.01 2.56 7.67
C ILE A 93 6.97 2.69 6.49
N SER A 94 8.22 2.28 6.67
CA SER A 94 9.17 2.10 5.58
C SER A 94 9.10 0.63 5.13
N PRO A 95 8.62 0.35 3.90
CA PRO A 95 8.60 -1.01 3.36
C PRO A 95 10.01 -1.60 3.29
N THR A 96 10.15 -2.90 3.52
CA THR A 96 11.47 -3.59 3.52
C THR A 96 11.73 -4.43 2.28
N GLN A 97 10.68 -4.98 1.67
CA GLN A 97 10.76 -5.84 0.49
C GLN A 97 9.52 -5.65 -0.38
N TYR A 98 9.54 -6.16 -1.61
CA TYR A 98 8.38 -6.12 -2.49
C TYR A 98 7.22 -6.95 -1.96
N GLY A 99 6.00 -6.46 -2.23
CA GLY A 99 4.77 -7.13 -1.86
C GLY A 99 3.91 -6.31 -0.89
N ASN A 100 2.97 -7.00 -0.26
CA ASN A 100 2.00 -6.38 0.64
C ASN A 100 2.66 -5.92 1.94
N VAL A 101 2.53 -4.63 2.24
CA VAL A 101 2.81 -4.05 3.56
C VAL A 101 1.52 -4.07 4.35
N ILE A 102 1.54 -4.79 5.47
CA ILE A 102 0.35 -4.99 6.31
C ILE A 102 0.59 -4.33 7.66
N VAL A 103 -0.36 -3.49 8.07
CA VAL A 103 -0.29 -2.73 9.33
C VAL A 103 -1.56 -2.93 10.12
N LYS A 104 -1.42 -3.12 11.43
CA LYS A 104 -2.53 -3.30 12.36
C LYS A 104 -2.14 -2.88 13.78
N ILE A 105 -3.07 -2.27 14.51
CA ILE A 105 -2.96 -2.06 15.95
C ILE A 105 -3.57 -3.25 16.67
N LEU A 106 -2.80 -3.84 17.58
CA LEU A 106 -3.18 -5.03 18.33
C LEU A 106 -4.26 -4.69 19.38
N ALA A 107 -4.93 -5.73 19.87
CA ALA A 107 -5.77 -5.58 21.05
C ALA A 107 -4.90 -5.18 22.25
N ASP A 108 -5.52 -4.47 23.20
CA ASP A 108 -4.90 -4.05 24.45
C ASP A 108 -3.67 -3.13 24.29
N ALA A 109 -3.55 -2.48 23.13
CA ALA A 109 -2.44 -1.60 22.79
C ALA A 109 -2.44 -0.26 23.56
N ALA A 110 -3.60 0.16 24.07
CA ALA A 110 -3.76 1.39 24.85
C ALA A 110 -4.83 1.21 25.93
N THR A 111 -4.85 2.11 26.93
CA THR A 111 -5.80 2.07 28.05
C THR A 111 -6.45 3.45 28.26
N ASP A 112 -7.75 3.48 28.52
CA ASP A 112 -8.47 4.71 28.87
C ASP A 112 -8.25 5.14 30.34
N SER A 113 -8.98 6.16 30.78
CA SER A 113 -8.94 6.64 32.17
C SER A 113 -9.61 5.72 33.20
N ALA A 114 -10.51 4.83 32.75
CA ALA A 114 -11.23 3.87 33.58
C ALA A 114 -10.48 2.52 33.72
N GLY A 115 -9.42 2.32 32.95
CA GLY A 115 -8.61 1.10 32.93
C GLY A 115 -9.03 0.10 31.85
N ASN A 116 -9.95 0.43 30.94
CA ASN A 116 -10.32 -0.47 29.86
C ASN A 116 -9.27 -0.43 28.74
N THR A 117 -8.92 -1.63 28.26
CA THR A 117 -7.93 -1.81 27.21
C THR A 117 -8.56 -1.78 25.81
N SER A 118 -7.87 -1.19 24.84
CA SER A 118 -8.39 -0.97 23.49
C SER A 118 -8.73 -2.26 22.75
N THR A 119 -9.71 -2.19 21.85
CA THR A 119 -9.97 -3.25 20.88
C THR A 119 -8.91 -3.25 19.76
N VAL A 120 -8.99 -4.26 18.89
CA VAL A 120 -8.11 -4.39 17.72
C VAL A 120 -8.57 -3.47 16.58
N SER A 121 -7.64 -2.88 15.82
CA SER A 121 -7.99 -2.03 14.67
C SER A 121 -8.40 -2.80 13.42
N ASN A 122 -8.92 -2.07 12.43
CA ASN A 122 -8.88 -2.50 11.03
C ASN A 122 -7.44 -2.72 10.55
N GLN A 123 -7.28 -3.37 9.39
CA GLN A 123 -5.98 -3.63 8.80
C GLN A 123 -5.80 -2.78 7.54
N LEU A 124 -4.61 -2.19 7.38
CA LEU A 124 -4.19 -1.61 6.10
C LEU A 124 -3.38 -2.64 5.34
N ASN A 125 -3.62 -2.72 4.03
CA ASN A 125 -2.88 -3.55 3.10
C ASN A 125 -2.52 -2.70 1.88
N ILE A 126 -1.24 -2.35 1.76
CA ILE A 126 -0.72 -1.49 0.71
C ILE A 126 0.37 -2.25 -0.02
N PHE A 127 0.22 -2.38 -1.34
CA PHE A 127 1.23 -3.06 -2.15
C PHE A 127 2.41 -2.12 -2.39
N TYR A 128 3.61 -2.55 -1.97
CA TYR A 128 4.85 -1.86 -2.27
C TYR A 128 5.60 -2.60 -3.38
N SER A 129 5.93 -1.86 -4.43
CA SER A 129 6.83 -2.29 -5.51
C SER A 129 7.78 -1.13 -5.78
N THR A 130 8.98 -1.37 -6.30
CA THR A 130 9.69 -0.30 -7.00
C THR A 130 8.85 0.16 -8.19
N PRO A 131 9.06 1.39 -8.69
CA PRO A 131 8.48 1.78 -9.96
C PRO A 131 8.68 0.63 -10.95
N SER A 132 7.58 0.25 -11.61
CA SER A 132 7.67 -0.57 -12.83
C SER A 132 8.81 0.03 -13.63
N PHE A 133 9.85 -0.73 -13.98
CA PHE A 133 10.86 -0.19 -14.88
C PHE A 133 10.12 0.17 -16.17
N VAL A 134 9.85 1.45 -16.33
CA VAL A 134 9.37 2.05 -17.56
C VAL A 134 10.64 2.55 -18.20
N ASP A 135 11.23 1.74 -19.10
CA ASP A 135 12.15 2.29 -20.09
C ASP A 135 11.31 3.23 -20.96
N PRO A 136 11.56 4.54 -20.95
CA PRO A 136 10.93 5.46 -21.90
C PRO A 136 11.24 5.10 -23.35
N PHE A 137 12.23 4.21 -23.56
CA PHE A 137 12.97 3.99 -24.77
C PHE A 137 13.60 5.30 -25.31
N ASN A 138 13.71 6.35 -24.48
CA ASN A 138 14.27 7.65 -24.85
C ASN A 138 15.80 7.66 -24.81
N ASN A 139 16.41 6.59 -24.30
CA ASN A 139 17.84 6.34 -24.30
C ASN A 139 18.11 4.97 -24.94
N LEU A 140 18.54 4.98 -26.20
CA LEU A 140 18.80 3.80 -27.02
C LEU A 140 20.22 3.25 -26.87
N ASP A 141 21.07 3.81 -26.00
CA ASP A 141 22.47 3.36 -25.83
C ASP A 141 22.58 1.89 -25.40
N ARG A 142 21.48 1.32 -24.88
CA ARG A 142 21.36 -0.08 -24.44
C ARG A 142 20.69 -1.01 -25.45
N TRP A 143 20.12 -0.48 -26.53
CA TRP A 143 19.44 -1.25 -27.59
C TRP A 143 20.33 -1.31 -28.83
N LYS A 144 20.69 -2.53 -29.27
CA LYS A 144 21.51 -2.73 -30.47
C LYS A 144 20.66 -3.26 -31.62
N ASN A 145 20.67 -2.57 -32.76
CA ASN A 145 20.24 -3.14 -34.03
C ASN A 145 21.31 -4.15 -34.49
N THR A 146 20.89 -5.38 -34.75
CA THR A 146 21.79 -6.49 -35.10
C THR A 146 21.70 -6.94 -36.55
N SER A 147 20.94 -6.25 -37.42
CA SER A 147 20.65 -6.69 -38.79
C SER A 147 21.31 -5.89 -39.93
N GLY A 148 22.13 -4.87 -39.65
CA GLY A 148 23.12 -4.35 -40.62
C GLY A 148 22.60 -3.44 -41.76
N SER A 149 21.33 -3.08 -41.80
CA SER A 149 20.70 -2.20 -42.80
C SER A 149 20.70 -0.71 -42.36
N GLN A 150 21.22 0.19 -43.21
CA GLN A 150 21.33 1.63 -42.93
C GLN A 150 20.16 2.44 -43.53
N GLU A 151 18.90 2.31 -43.09
CA GLU A 151 17.84 3.29 -43.40
C GLU A 151 16.83 3.45 -42.24
N ALA A 152 16.53 4.70 -41.87
CA ALA A 152 15.73 5.08 -40.70
C ALA A 152 14.24 5.29 -41.06
N TRP A 153 13.32 4.71 -40.28
CA TRP A 153 11.86 4.88 -40.40
C TRP A 153 11.23 5.34 -39.07
N ILE A 154 10.05 5.98 -39.15
CA ILE A 154 9.34 6.67 -38.06
C ILE A 154 8.16 5.83 -37.55
N ILE A 155 8.08 5.61 -36.23
CA ILE A 155 6.89 5.09 -35.54
C ILE A 155 6.19 6.27 -34.85
N ASP A 156 5.01 6.65 -35.34
CA ASP A 156 4.22 7.75 -34.78
C ASP A 156 3.35 7.26 -33.59
N THR A 157 3.44 7.97 -32.46
CA THR A 157 2.76 7.69 -31.19
C THR A 157 1.81 8.81 -30.75
N TYR A 158 1.19 9.56 -31.67
CA TYR A 158 0.10 10.46 -31.26
C TYR A 158 -1.15 9.69 -30.80
N GLY A 159 -1.35 9.62 -29.49
CA GLY A 159 -2.65 9.25 -28.91
C GLY A 159 -2.66 8.65 -27.50
N TYR A 160 -1.93 9.18 -26.51
CA TYR A 160 -2.24 8.91 -25.10
C TYR A 160 -1.72 10.03 -24.18
N SER A 161 -2.51 10.39 -23.16
CA SER A 161 -2.20 11.36 -22.11
C SER A 161 -1.95 10.62 -20.78
N GLY A 162 -0.70 10.56 -20.34
CA GLY A 162 -0.28 9.96 -19.06
C GLY A 162 1.25 9.80 -18.96
N ASN A 163 1.79 9.66 -17.73
CA ASN A 163 3.23 9.62 -17.37
C ASN A 163 4.00 8.38 -17.88
N SER A 164 3.57 7.72 -18.95
CA SER A 164 4.32 6.65 -19.60
C SER A 164 5.12 7.24 -20.75
N ALA A 165 6.44 7.11 -20.66
CA ALA A 165 7.32 7.80 -21.57
C ALA A 165 7.33 7.12 -22.96
N ARG A 166 7.40 7.97 -23.99
CA ARG A 166 7.38 7.61 -25.41
C ARG A 166 8.81 7.54 -25.93
N SER A 167 9.10 6.60 -26.83
CA SER A 167 10.23 6.74 -27.74
C SER A 167 9.82 6.69 -29.18
N ASN A 168 10.61 7.41 -29.97
CA ASN A 168 10.84 7.07 -31.36
C ASN A 168 12.07 6.16 -31.38
N VAL A 169 11.87 4.85 -31.46
CA VAL A 169 12.95 3.94 -31.90
C VAL A 169 12.88 3.88 -33.42
N SER A 170 13.92 4.38 -34.09
CA SER A 170 14.11 4.22 -35.53
C SER A 170 14.74 2.85 -35.85
N GLY A 171 14.29 2.19 -36.93
CA GLY A 171 15.09 1.20 -37.68
C GLY A 171 14.83 -0.30 -37.44
N ILE A 172 13.60 -0.80 -37.59
CA ILE A 172 13.31 -2.24 -37.77
C ILE A 172 12.52 -2.43 -39.08
N GLY A 173 13.20 -2.74 -40.18
CA GLY A 173 12.62 -3.24 -41.43
C GLY A 173 12.13 -4.68 -41.30
N VAL A 174 11.50 -5.24 -42.34
CA VAL A 174 11.07 -6.65 -42.35
C VAL A 174 12.30 -7.56 -42.22
N GLY A 175 12.35 -8.37 -41.16
CA GLY A 175 13.49 -9.25 -40.86
C GLY A 175 14.55 -8.65 -39.93
N ASP A 176 14.36 -7.42 -39.44
CA ASP A 176 15.27 -6.79 -38.49
C ASP A 176 15.02 -7.29 -37.05
N THR A 177 16.03 -7.13 -36.19
CA THR A 177 15.97 -7.56 -34.79
C THR A 177 16.67 -6.54 -33.87
N LEU A 178 15.92 -6.05 -32.89
CA LEU A 178 16.45 -5.27 -31.76
C LEU A 178 16.62 -6.15 -30.54
N LYS A 179 17.77 -6.02 -29.87
CA LYS A 179 18.05 -6.74 -28.62
C LYS A 179 18.52 -5.80 -27.51
N ALA A 180 18.12 -6.11 -26.29
CA ALA A 180 18.64 -5.51 -25.07
C ALA A 180 18.61 -6.53 -23.93
N THR A 181 19.58 -6.42 -23.02
CA THR A 181 19.69 -7.27 -21.84
C THR A 181 19.47 -6.41 -20.60
N PHE A 182 18.59 -6.85 -19.71
CA PHE A 182 18.30 -6.12 -18.47
C PHE A 182 18.48 -7.03 -17.26
N GLY A 183 18.97 -6.45 -16.16
CA GLY A 183 18.98 -7.09 -14.85
C GLY A 183 17.81 -6.59 -14.01
N LEU A 184 17.02 -7.51 -13.48
CA LEU A 184 15.96 -7.28 -12.52
C LEU A 184 16.45 -7.67 -11.13
N ALA A 185 16.39 -6.72 -10.19
CA ALA A 185 16.75 -6.97 -8.78
C ALA A 185 15.72 -7.84 -8.04
N SER A 186 14.52 -8.00 -8.61
CA SER A 186 13.41 -8.79 -8.09
C SER A 186 12.45 -9.17 -9.19
N ASP A 187 11.53 -10.09 -8.88
CA ASP A 187 10.38 -10.37 -9.72
C ASP A 187 9.63 -9.07 -10.06
N GLY A 188 9.11 -9.00 -11.28
CA GLY A 188 8.50 -7.80 -11.82
C GLY A 188 7.49 -8.10 -12.92
N LYS A 189 6.87 -7.03 -13.42
CA LYS A 189 6.01 -7.08 -14.61
C LYS A 189 6.59 -6.17 -15.67
N MET A 190 6.60 -6.66 -16.89
CA MET A 190 6.91 -5.84 -18.05
C MET A 190 5.69 -5.75 -18.95
N SER A 191 5.42 -4.54 -19.44
CA SER A 191 4.42 -4.29 -20.46
C SER A 191 5.04 -3.69 -21.70
N PHE A 192 4.61 -4.13 -22.87
CA PHE A 192 4.92 -3.45 -24.12
C PHE A 192 3.65 -3.16 -24.91
N TYR A 193 3.68 -2.10 -25.70
CA TYR A 193 2.59 -1.69 -26.56
C TYR A 193 3.07 -1.72 -28.01
N GLY A 194 2.30 -2.33 -28.89
CA GLY A 194 2.64 -2.39 -30.31
C GLY A 194 1.44 -2.64 -31.20
N LYS A 195 1.66 -2.44 -32.50
CA LYS A 195 0.76 -2.80 -33.60
C LYS A 195 1.61 -3.27 -34.79
N LYS A 196 1.03 -4.11 -35.63
CA LYS A 196 1.62 -4.51 -36.89
C LYS A 196 1.59 -3.36 -37.90
N SER A 197 2.51 -3.37 -38.87
CA SER A 197 2.50 -2.47 -40.02
C SER A 197 2.44 -3.30 -41.29
N GLY A 198 1.42 -3.07 -42.14
CA GLY A 198 1.19 -3.86 -43.34
C GLY A 198 1.02 -5.36 -43.04
N THR A 199 1.75 -6.22 -43.74
CA THR A 199 1.68 -7.68 -43.58
C THR A 199 2.64 -8.25 -42.53
N THR A 200 3.45 -7.40 -41.90
CA THR A 200 4.56 -7.81 -41.04
C THR A 200 4.12 -7.88 -39.58
N GLU A 201 4.33 -9.02 -38.92
CA GLU A 201 4.00 -9.22 -37.50
C GLU A 201 5.11 -8.67 -36.61
N LEU A 202 4.79 -8.22 -35.39
CA LEU A 202 5.81 -7.88 -34.40
C LEU A 202 5.90 -9.00 -33.36
N LYS A 203 7.05 -9.66 -33.25
CA LYS A 203 7.32 -10.70 -32.27
C LYS A 203 8.15 -10.15 -31.12
N PHE A 204 7.71 -10.46 -29.92
CA PHE A 204 8.46 -10.22 -28.70
C PHE A 204 8.99 -11.55 -28.14
N THR A 205 10.29 -11.61 -27.96
CA THR A 205 11.03 -12.78 -27.48
C THR A 205 11.74 -12.43 -26.17
N LEU A 206 11.58 -13.30 -25.18
CA LEU A 206 12.23 -13.23 -23.88
C LEU A 206 13.05 -14.49 -23.70
N ASP A 207 14.35 -14.35 -23.42
CA ASP A 207 15.29 -15.46 -23.18
C ASP A 207 15.20 -16.54 -24.27
N GLY A 208 15.12 -16.10 -25.53
CA GLY A 208 15.00 -16.99 -26.70
C GLY A 208 13.61 -17.58 -26.95
N THR A 209 12.62 -17.29 -26.11
CA THR A 209 11.24 -17.78 -26.27
C THR A 209 10.30 -16.66 -26.71
N VAL A 210 9.57 -16.83 -27.82
CA VAL A 210 8.53 -15.89 -28.24
C VAL A 210 7.41 -15.88 -27.20
N LYS A 211 7.17 -14.72 -26.57
CA LYS A 211 6.14 -14.55 -25.54
C LYS A 211 4.87 -13.90 -26.10
N ALA A 212 4.99 -13.11 -27.17
CA ALA A 212 3.83 -12.56 -27.86
C ALA A 212 4.15 -12.24 -29.32
N THR A 213 3.11 -12.32 -30.13
CA THR A 213 3.10 -11.90 -31.54
C THR A 213 1.95 -10.92 -31.72
N ILE A 214 2.26 -9.70 -32.14
CA ILE A 214 1.26 -8.69 -32.47
C ILE A 214 0.97 -8.79 -33.96
N THR A 215 -0.25 -9.20 -34.27
CA THR A 215 -0.78 -9.36 -35.63
C THR A 215 -1.86 -8.34 -35.96
N SER A 216 -2.20 -7.44 -35.03
CA SER A 216 -3.24 -6.42 -35.23
C SER A 216 -2.65 -5.10 -35.67
N GLU A 217 -3.33 -4.40 -36.59
CA GLU A 217 -3.00 -3.01 -36.95
C GLU A 217 -3.48 -2.01 -35.89
N ASN A 218 -4.27 -2.48 -34.92
CA ASN A 218 -4.63 -1.71 -33.75
C ASN A 218 -3.57 -1.86 -32.66
N TRP A 219 -3.38 -0.79 -31.89
CA TRP A 219 -2.52 -0.82 -30.71
C TRP A 219 -3.00 -1.85 -29.71
N SER A 220 -2.07 -2.68 -29.24
CA SER A 220 -2.33 -3.69 -28.22
C SER A 220 -1.25 -3.64 -27.16
N LYS A 221 -1.66 -3.84 -25.90
CA LYS A 221 -0.76 -4.01 -24.76
C LYS A 221 -0.54 -5.49 -24.53
N GLN A 222 0.71 -5.88 -24.33
CA GLN A 222 1.10 -7.19 -23.86
C GLN A 222 1.80 -7.04 -22.50
N THR A 223 1.55 -7.95 -21.57
CA THR A 223 2.10 -7.88 -20.20
C THR A 223 2.55 -9.25 -19.75
N PHE A 224 3.76 -9.32 -19.18
CA PHE A 224 4.40 -10.55 -18.71
C PHE A 224 4.92 -10.36 -17.30
N ASN A 225 4.87 -11.44 -16.53
CA ASN A 225 5.64 -11.54 -15.29
C ASN A 225 7.07 -11.96 -15.65
N LEU A 226 8.03 -11.44 -14.90
CA LEU A 226 9.45 -11.74 -15.01
C LEU A 226 9.95 -12.05 -13.61
N ASP A 227 10.83 -13.03 -13.51
CA ASP A 227 11.49 -13.35 -12.25
C ASP A 227 12.69 -12.40 -12.04
N ALA A 228 13.24 -12.37 -10.83
CA ALA A 228 14.51 -11.70 -10.58
C ALA A 228 15.63 -12.35 -11.41
N GLY A 229 16.53 -11.55 -11.98
CA GLY A 229 17.65 -12.06 -12.75
C GLY A 229 17.97 -11.25 -14.00
N THR A 230 18.88 -11.79 -14.81
CA THR A 230 19.24 -11.19 -16.09
C THR A 230 18.41 -11.82 -17.20
N HIS A 231 17.78 -10.98 -18.01
CA HIS A 231 16.91 -11.41 -19.09
C HIS A 231 17.31 -10.73 -20.40
N ASP A 232 17.21 -11.49 -21.48
CA ASP A 232 17.42 -11.03 -22.86
C ASP A 232 16.08 -10.75 -23.53
N PHE A 233 15.92 -9.52 -24.01
CA PHE A 233 14.71 -9.03 -24.64
C PHE A 233 14.99 -8.78 -26.11
N MET A 234 14.06 -9.23 -26.94
CA MET A 234 14.21 -9.11 -28.38
C MET A 234 12.88 -8.78 -29.04
N PHE A 235 12.91 -7.78 -29.91
CA PHE A 235 11.83 -7.48 -30.84
C PHE A 235 12.27 -7.80 -32.26
N SER A 236 11.45 -8.56 -32.98
CA SER A 236 11.69 -8.88 -34.39
C SER A 236 10.42 -8.71 -35.20
N THR A 237 10.58 -8.41 -36.47
CA THR A 237 9.50 -8.26 -37.47
C THR A 237 9.47 -9.43 -38.44
#